data_AF-A0A352DSS5-F1
#
_entry.id   AF-A0A352DSS5-F1
#
_cell.length_a   1.000
_cell.length_b   1.000
_cell.length_c   1.000
_cell.angle_alpha   90.00
_cell.angle_beta   90.00
_cell.angle_gamma   90.00
#
_symmetry.space_group_name_H-M   'P 1'
#
loop_
_entity.id
_entity.type
_entity.pdbx_description
1 polymer ?
#
loop_
_entity_poly.entity_id
_entity_poly.type
_entity_poly.pdbx_seq_one_letter_code
_entity_poly.pdbx_strand_id
1 'polypeptide(L)'
;MTECRLLVPASGSTVPHRRSKDRGLMGELTRLVVVVIAGCAVAGSGGCASRDPSRHADTIRADPAILAAAGAHEIPHTTAPAPKPIAEDRDAGGTIQLVSSEEPLPEPEPTTESEPESLVALPAAVPESVPAGPLVFETDLPVREVTLANILTSVAGRNPEVGFATQRYAEAYARLIAARTLWLPSINAGLGWNNHAGPLQASNGSVGEVSRSSLTTGLGVQTIGAGSPVVPGLFANFHSAEAIFQPRIANRAAAARDAAVRTTINDLLLETSLAYLELLRAHQSRAIAVDIREHAQRLATATADFARSGAGNEADADRAATELSIRQNEVVQAEEEIQVASARVVELLNDDPRFVLSPLEPAIAPVELVPLETPIQTLLPTGLQRR
;
A
#
# COMPACT_ATOMS: atom_id res chain seq x y z
N MET A 1 15.69 -44.35 67.13
CA MET A 1 14.48 -43.83 67.79
C MET A 1 13.72 -43.04 66.73
N THR A 2 12.98 -43.74 65.86
CA THR A 2 11.51 -43.94 65.88
C THR A 2 10.89 -42.99 64.84
N GLU A 3 10.81 -43.35 63.55
CA GLU A 3 9.74 -44.10 62.83
C GLU A 3 8.41 -43.36 62.57
N CYS A 4 7.95 -43.53 61.32
CA CYS A 4 6.58 -43.73 60.83
C CYS A 4 5.65 -42.55 60.41
N ARG A 5 5.56 -42.34 59.08
CA ARG A 5 4.44 -42.71 58.15
C ARG A 5 2.98 -42.44 58.60
N LEU A 6 2.17 -41.76 57.76
CA LEU A 6 1.02 -42.33 56.99
C LEU A 6 -0.01 -41.30 56.43
N LEU A 7 -0.49 -41.63 55.22
CA LEU A 7 -1.86 -41.53 54.65
C LEU A 7 -2.43 -40.23 54.01
N VAL A 8 -2.49 -40.31 52.68
CA VAL A 8 -3.52 -39.82 51.72
C VAL A 8 -4.72 -40.82 51.75
N PRO A 9 -6.03 -40.49 51.58
CA PRO A 9 -6.62 -40.33 50.24
C PRO A 9 -7.87 -39.44 50.02
N ALA A 10 -7.88 -38.85 48.82
CA ALA A 10 -8.90 -38.84 47.75
C ALA A 10 -10.43 -38.79 47.99
N SER A 11 -11.05 -37.96 47.13
CA SER A 11 -12.25 -38.22 46.31
C SER A 11 -13.60 -37.67 46.79
N GLY A 12 -14.31 -37.03 45.86
CA GLY A 12 -15.77 -37.09 45.84
C GLY A 12 -16.54 -35.81 45.55
N SER A 13 -16.49 -35.36 44.30
CA SER A 13 -17.61 -34.85 43.48
C SER A 13 -18.93 -34.46 44.18
N THR A 14 -19.45 -33.26 43.90
CA THR A 14 -20.85 -33.09 43.44
C THR A 14 -21.12 -31.66 42.95
N VAL A 15 -21.57 -31.57 41.69
CA VAL A 15 -22.22 -30.40 41.07
C VAL A 15 -23.69 -30.39 41.51
N PRO A 16 -24.32 -29.21 41.67
CA PRO A 16 -25.48 -28.95 40.82
C PRO A 16 -25.57 -27.53 40.23
N HIS A 17 -26.14 -27.56 39.03
CA HIS A 17 -26.67 -26.53 38.13
C HIS A 17 -27.32 -25.24 38.69
N ARG A 18 -27.14 -24.17 37.87
CA ARG A 18 -28.09 -23.13 37.43
C ARG A 18 -28.52 -22.02 38.42
N ARG A 19 -28.09 -20.78 38.15
CA ARG A 19 -28.86 -19.74 37.40
C ARG A 19 -28.13 -18.39 37.40
N SER A 20 -27.89 -17.87 36.19
CA SER A 20 -28.16 -16.49 35.73
C SER A 20 -28.33 -15.41 36.79
N LYS A 21 -27.42 -14.41 36.80
CA LYS A 21 -27.82 -13.00 36.67
C LYS A 21 -26.65 -12.10 36.26
N ASP A 22 -26.95 -11.25 35.29
CA ASP A 22 -26.11 -10.23 34.67
C ASP A 22 -25.39 -9.30 35.66
N ARG A 23 -24.18 -8.90 35.31
CA ARG A 23 -23.65 -7.55 35.51
C ARG A 23 -22.43 -7.34 34.60
N GLY A 24 -22.68 -6.64 33.50
CA GLY A 24 -21.63 -6.15 32.60
C GLY A 24 -20.78 -5.10 33.29
N LEU A 25 -19.46 -5.23 33.18
CA LEU A 25 -18.53 -4.13 33.37
C LEU A 25 -18.24 -3.55 31.98
N MET A 26 -18.71 -2.31 31.81
CA MET A 26 -18.48 -1.44 30.67
C MET A 26 -16.98 -1.22 30.44
N GLY A 27 -16.57 -1.28 29.18
CA GLY A 27 -15.26 -0.87 28.72
C GLY A 27 -15.07 0.64 28.84
N GLU A 28 -13.88 1.02 29.31
CA GLU A 28 -13.39 2.39 29.26
C GLU A 28 -13.03 2.76 27.81
N LEU A 29 -13.87 3.62 27.23
CA LEU A 29 -13.59 4.35 25.99
C LEU A 29 -12.83 5.63 26.36
N THR A 30 -11.53 5.63 26.11
CA THR A 30 -10.66 6.82 26.16
C THR A 30 -11.08 7.78 25.06
N ARG A 31 -11.90 8.79 25.42
CA ARG A 31 -12.22 9.93 24.56
C ARG A 31 -11.08 10.95 24.61
N LEU A 32 -10.41 11.10 23.47
CA LEU A 32 -9.50 12.21 23.18
C LEU A 32 -10.32 13.52 23.13
N VAL A 33 -10.16 14.37 24.14
CA VAL A 33 -10.75 15.71 24.20
C VAL A 33 -9.84 16.66 23.43
N VAL A 34 -10.27 17.08 22.24
CA VAL A 34 -9.68 18.21 21.52
C VAL A 34 -10.25 19.50 22.11
N VAL A 35 -9.43 20.24 22.85
CA VAL A 35 -9.75 21.58 23.35
C VAL A 35 -9.61 22.57 22.20
N VAL A 36 -10.73 23.03 21.64
CA VAL A 36 -10.78 24.20 20.76
C VAL A 36 -11.13 25.42 21.62
N ILE A 37 -10.16 26.30 21.81
CA ILE A 37 -10.38 27.61 22.42
C ILE A 37 -11.04 28.50 21.35
N ALA A 38 -12.35 28.71 21.46
CA ALA A 38 -13.08 29.70 20.68
C ALA A 38 -13.69 30.73 21.65
N GLY A 39 -12.97 31.84 21.82
CA GLY A 39 -13.49 33.06 22.43
C GLY A 39 -13.70 34.11 21.35
N CYS A 40 -14.95 34.35 20.96
CA CYS A 40 -15.49 35.69 20.73
C CYS A 40 -16.99 35.61 20.47
N ALA A 41 -17.76 36.20 21.37
CA ALA A 41 -19.18 36.47 21.19
C ALA A 41 -19.36 37.60 20.17
N VAL A 42 -20.46 37.57 19.40
CA VAL A 42 -21.51 38.60 19.38
C VAL A 42 -22.53 38.32 18.25
N ALA A 43 -23.80 38.53 18.63
CA ALA A 43 -24.99 38.82 17.84
C ALA A 43 -25.52 37.78 16.84
N GLY A 44 -26.71 37.28 17.15
CA GLY A 44 -27.53 36.49 16.27
C GLY A 44 -28.43 37.33 15.37
N SER A 45 -28.83 36.71 14.27
CA SER A 45 -30.06 36.98 13.53
C SER A 45 -30.46 35.68 12.85
N GLY A 46 -31.62 35.15 13.22
CA GLY A 46 -32.16 33.90 12.69
C GLY A 46 -32.57 33.98 11.22
N GLY A 47 -32.70 32.80 10.60
CA GLY A 47 -33.26 32.64 9.26
C GLY A 47 -33.12 31.19 8.79
N CYS A 48 -34.26 30.50 8.75
CA CYS A 48 -34.45 29.09 8.43
C CYS A 48 -34.01 28.68 7.01
N ALA A 49 -33.56 27.42 6.85
CA ALA A 49 -34.09 26.49 5.84
C ALA A 49 -33.48 25.09 6.01
N SER A 50 -34.25 24.18 6.61
CA SER A 50 -34.09 22.73 6.46
C SER A 50 -34.51 22.32 5.05
N ARG A 51 -33.75 21.44 4.38
CA ARG A 51 -34.30 20.62 3.30
C ARG A 51 -33.73 19.20 3.36
N ASP A 52 -34.68 18.29 3.50
CA ASP A 52 -34.59 16.83 3.53
C ASP A 52 -34.17 16.27 2.15
N PRO A 53 -33.27 15.28 2.05
CA PRO A 53 -32.85 14.72 0.78
C PRO A 53 -33.73 13.51 0.43
N SER A 54 -34.77 13.73 -0.38
CA SER A 54 -35.38 12.62 -1.12
C SER A 54 -36.02 13.08 -2.43
N ARG A 55 -35.77 12.29 -3.48
CA ARG A 55 -36.36 12.30 -4.83
C ARG A 55 -35.74 13.27 -5.85
N HIS A 56 -34.89 12.75 -6.73
CA HIS A 56 -35.33 12.32 -8.06
C HIS A 56 -34.16 11.72 -8.85
N ALA A 57 -34.28 10.43 -9.18
CA ALA A 57 -33.71 9.89 -10.40
C ALA A 57 -34.55 10.44 -11.57
N ASP A 58 -33.90 11.00 -12.59
CA ASP A 58 -34.37 10.88 -13.97
C ASP A 58 -33.28 11.27 -14.98
N THR A 59 -32.90 10.26 -15.75
CA THR A 59 -32.44 10.19 -17.14
C THR A 59 -32.40 11.51 -17.93
N ILE A 60 -31.20 11.95 -18.33
CA ILE A 60 -31.04 12.98 -19.39
C ILE A 60 -30.85 12.27 -20.72
N ARG A 61 -31.90 12.36 -21.55
CA ARG A 61 -31.92 12.06 -22.99
C ARG A 61 -31.56 13.36 -23.72
N ALA A 62 -30.59 13.29 -24.64
CA ALA A 62 -30.21 14.42 -25.49
C ALA A 62 -31.22 14.58 -26.63
N ASP A 63 -31.68 15.82 -26.89
CA ASP A 63 -32.28 16.22 -28.16
C ASP A 63 -31.58 17.49 -28.70
N PRO A 64 -31.17 17.50 -29.98
CA PRO A 64 -30.46 18.61 -30.59
C PRO A 64 -31.41 19.48 -31.41
N ALA A 65 -31.79 20.64 -30.89
CA ALA A 65 -32.32 21.73 -31.69
C ALA A 65 -32.25 23.02 -30.87
N ILE A 66 -31.39 23.95 -31.28
CA ILE A 66 -31.66 25.39 -31.41
C ILE A 66 -30.45 25.96 -32.17
N LEU A 67 -30.64 26.08 -33.47
CA LEU A 67 -29.88 26.95 -34.36
C LEU A 67 -30.72 28.23 -34.53
N ALA A 68 -30.03 29.35 -34.72
CA ALA A 68 -30.50 30.65 -35.21
C ALA A 68 -31.09 31.65 -34.18
N ALA A 69 -30.29 32.67 -33.82
CA ALA A 69 -30.63 34.08 -34.03
C ALA A 69 -29.47 35.03 -33.65
N ALA A 70 -29.33 36.09 -34.46
CA ALA A 70 -28.58 37.35 -34.25
C ALA A 70 -27.03 37.27 -34.30
N GLY A 71 -26.31 38.18 -34.96
CA GLY A 71 -26.63 39.39 -35.70
C GLY A 71 -25.31 40.04 -36.11
N ALA A 72 -25.25 40.61 -37.32
CA ALA A 72 -24.05 41.15 -37.92
C ALA A 72 -23.52 42.41 -37.17
N HIS A 73 -22.22 42.44 -36.89
CA HIS A 73 -21.48 43.68 -36.68
C HIS A 73 -20.12 43.59 -37.38
N GLU A 74 -19.94 44.46 -38.37
CA GLU A 74 -18.78 44.60 -39.25
C GLU A 74 -17.72 45.47 -38.57
N ILE A 75 -16.49 44.98 -38.44
CA ILE A 75 -15.30 45.77 -38.04
C ILE A 75 -14.12 45.34 -38.93
N PRO A 76 -13.30 46.27 -39.46
CA PRO A 76 -12.58 46.10 -40.72
C PRO A 76 -11.32 45.24 -40.66
N HIS A 77 -11.07 44.55 -41.78
CA HIS A 77 -9.89 43.74 -42.05
C HIS A 77 -8.64 44.60 -42.25
N THR A 78 -7.59 44.35 -41.45
CA THR A 78 -6.22 44.75 -41.77
C THR A 78 -5.47 43.52 -42.29
N THR A 79 -5.02 43.61 -43.53
CA THR A 79 -4.35 42.57 -44.31
C THR A 79 -2.89 42.41 -43.84
N ALA A 80 -2.53 41.22 -43.38
CA ALA A 80 -1.13 40.77 -43.24
C ALA A 80 -0.88 39.60 -44.20
N PRO A 81 0.32 39.50 -44.83
CA PRO A 81 0.56 38.59 -45.95
C PRO A 81 0.71 37.13 -45.54
N ALA A 82 0.17 36.24 -46.37
CA ALA A 82 0.16 34.78 -46.20
C ALA A 82 1.53 34.13 -46.48
N PRO A 83 1.92 33.07 -45.74
CA PRO A 83 3.06 32.22 -46.08
C PRO A 83 2.72 31.25 -47.24
N LYS A 84 3.71 31.02 -48.12
CA LYS A 84 3.63 30.19 -49.34
C LYS A 84 3.39 28.70 -49.04
N PRO A 85 2.67 27.97 -49.91
CA PRO A 85 2.47 26.53 -49.75
C PRO A 85 3.70 25.74 -50.22
N ILE A 86 4.10 24.73 -49.44
CA ILE A 86 5.05 23.69 -49.85
C ILE A 86 4.24 22.54 -50.43
N ALA A 87 4.70 22.02 -51.57
CA ALA A 87 4.05 21.03 -52.40
C ALA A 87 3.82 19.68 -51.68
N GLU A 88 2.69 19.04 -52.01
CA GLU A 88 2.41 17.64 -51.71
C GLU A 88 3.38 16.76 -52.51
N ASP A 89 4.07 15.85 -51.82
CA ASP A 89 4.56 14.61 -52.43
C ASP A 89 3.77 13.46 -51.81
N ARG A 90 3.08 12.72 -52.68
CA ARG A 90 2.32 11.52 -52.37
C ARG A 90 3.26 10.35 -52.66
N ASP A 91 3.64 9.58 -51.65
CA ASP A 91 3.62 8.11 -51.71
C ASP A 91 4.08 7.44 -50.41
N ALA A 92 3.53 6.22 -50.21
CA ALA A 92 3.99 5.14 -49.33
C ALA A 92 3.60 5.13 -47.83
N GLY A 93 2.51 4.41 -47.54
CA GLY A 93 2.46 3.33 -46.54
C GLY A 93 2.81 3.65 -45.07
N GLY A 94 1.86 4.21 -44.32
CA GLY A 94 1.99 4.38 -42.87
C GLY A 94 1.58 3.13 -42.07
N THR A 95 2.56 2.35 -41.63
CA THR A 95 2.45 1.44 -40.48
C THR A 95 2.28 2.27 -39.21
N ILE A 96 1.28 1.98 -38.38
CA ILE A 96 1.13 2.59 -37.05
C ILE A 96 2.25 2.04 -36.14
N GLN A 97 3.21 2.89 -35.78
CA GLN A 97 4.26 2.56 -34.82
C GLN A 97 3.86 3.09 -33.44
N LEU A 98 3.61 2.18 -32.49
CA LEU A 98 3.39 2.49 -31.08
C LEU A 98 4.71 3.01 -30.49
N VAL A 99 4.73 4.28 -30.07
CA VAL A 99 5.85 4.86 -29.33
C VAL A 99 5.73 4.46 -27.86
N SER A 100 6.56 3.51 -27.44
CA SER A 100 6.96 3.35 -26.04
C SER A 100 8.13 4.32 -25.80
N SER A 101 7.96 5.26 -24.87
CA SER A 101 9.07 6.10 -24.41
C SER A 101 9.74 5.38 -23.24
N GLU A 102 10.83 4.68 -23.54
CA GLU A 102 11.78 4.23 -22.53
C GLU A 102 13.00 5.15 -22.66
N GLU A 103 13.29 5.88 -21.58
CA GLU A 103 14.44 6.77 -21.50
C GLU A 103 15.70 5.90 -21.34
N PRO A 104 16.69 5.97 -22.26
CA PRO A 104 17.86 5.11 -22.17
C PRO A 104 18.87 5.69 -21.17
N LEU A 105 19.29 4.88 -20.20
CA LEU A 105 20.52 5.14 -19.46
C LEU A 105 21.73 5.11 -20.40
N PRO A 106 22.74 5.97 -20.21
CA PRO A 106 23.91 6.02 -21.07
C PRO A 106 24.79 4.76 -20.92
N GLU A 107 25.18 4.17 -22.05
CA GLU A 107 26.19 3.12 -22.14
C GLU A 107 27.59 3.68 -21.85
N PRO A 108 28.46 2.95 -21.13
CA PRO A 108 29.84 3.37 -20.90
C PRO A 108 30.73 3.12 -22.14
N GLU A 109 31.59 4.09 -22.46
CA GLU A 109 32.55 4.01 -23.56
C GLU A 109 33.66 2.95 -23.32
N PRO A 110 34.25 2.38 -24.39
CA PRO A 110 35.22 1.30 -24.29
C PRO A 110 36.58 1.83 -23.80
N THR A 111 37.01 1.33 -22.64
CA THR A 111 38.35 1.60 -22.11
C THR A 111 39.35 0.61 -22.72
N THR A 112 40.39 1.16 -23.33
CA THR A 112 41.51 0.47 -23.96
C THR A 112 42.32 -0.30 -22.91
N GLU A 113 42.66 -1.55 -23.21
CA GLU A 113 43.61 -2.36 -22.45
C GLU A 113 44.96 -1.63 -22.29
N SER A 114 45.40 -1.46 -21.05
CA SER A 114 46.78 -1.19 -20.70
C SER A 114 47.15 -2.06 -19.49
N GLU A 115 48.16 -2.91 -19.69
CA GLU A 115 48.75 -3.79 -18.68
C GLU A 115 49.52 -3.01 -17.57
N PRO A 116 49.80 -3.65 -16.42
CA PRO A 116 49.75 -3.00 -15.11
C PRO A 116 51.11 -2.52 -14.61
N GLU A 117 51.16 -1.30 -14.07
CA GLU A 117 52.25 -0.87 -13.19
C GLU A 117 51.73 -0.50 -11.79
N SER A 118 52.38 -1.14 -10.81
CA SER A 118 52.65 -0.64 -9.47
C SER A 118 51.53 -0.66 -8.42
N LEU A 119 51.63 -1.66 -7.55
CA LEU A 119 50.94 -1.81 -6.28
C LEU A 119 51.23 -0.64 -5.33
N VAL A 120 50.26 0.24 -5.12
CA VAL A 120 50.19 1.08 -3.92
C VAL A 120 49.26 0.38 -2.92
N ALA A 121 49.85 -0.17 -1.86
CA ALA A 121 49.12 -0.79 -0.76
C ALA A 121 48.38 0.28 0.05
N LEU A 122 47.05 0.18 0.10
CA LEU A 122 46.22 0.87 1.10
C LEU A 122 46.16 0.00 2.37
N PRO A 123 46.26 0.59 3.58
CA PRO A 123 46.31 -0.17 4.82
C PRO A 123 44.97 -0.86 5.11
N ALA A 124 45.02 -2.17 5.31
CA ALA A 124 43.90 -2.98 5.78
C ALA A 124 43.55 -2.58 7.23
N ALA A 125 42.51 -1.77 7.39
CA ALA A 125 41.83 -1.64 8.67
C ALA A 125 40.99 -2.91 8.89
N VAL A 126 41.49 -3.80 9.75
CA VAL A 126 40.75 -4.95 10.27
C VAL A 126 39.57 -4.38 11.08
N PRO A 127 38.30 -4.67 10.75
CA PRO A 127 37.21 -4.26 11.62
C PRO A 127 37.34 -5.01 12.95
N GLU A 128 37.43 -4.23 14.02
CA GLU A 128 37.42 -4.70 15.39
C GLU A 128 36.17 -5.56 15.63
N SER A 129 36.39 -6.81 16.02
CA SER A 129 35.33 -7.78 16.29
C SER A 129 34.48 -7.30 17.45
N VAL A 130 33.27 -6.82 17.15
CA VAL A 130 32.22 -6.63 18.15
C VAL A 130 31.98 -8.00 18.79
N PRO A 131 32.13 -8.17 20.12
CA PRO A 131 31.81 -9.44 20.73
C PRO A 131 30.31 -9.70 20.53
N ALA A 132 30.00 -10.72 19.74
CA ALA A 132 28.68 -11.29 19.67
C ALA A 132 28.36 -11.83 21.07
N GLY A 133 27.74 -11.01 21.90
CA GLY A 133 27.05 -11.50 23.09
C GLY A 133 26.09 -12.60 22.64
N PRO A 134 25.90 -13.66 23.43
CA PRO A 134 24.98 -14.72 23.04
C PRO A 134 23.59 -14.08 22.86
N LEU A 135 23.13 -14.00 21.62
CA LEU A 135 21.72 -13.78 21.34
C LEU A 135 21.03 -15.04 21.84
N VAL A 136 20.57 -14.99 23.09
CA VAL A 136 19.63 -15.96 23.62
C VAL A 136 18.32 -15.69 22.88
N PHE A 137 18.14 -16.34 21.73
CA PHE A 137 16.82 -16.47 21.15
C PHE A 137 16.04 -17.38 22.09
N GLU A 138 14.99 -16.86 22.73
CA GLU A 138 13.98 -17.72 23.35
C GLU A 138 13.43 -18.61 22.22
N THR A 139 13.84 -19.87 22.22
CA THR A 139 13.58 -20.86 21.16
C THR A 139 12.16 -21.42 21.19
N ASP A 140 11.31 -20.95 22.12
CA ASP A 140 9.94 -21.41 22.27
C ASP A 140 8.96 -20.29 21.91
N LEU A 141 8.95 -19.93 20.62
CA LEU A 141 7.97 -19.00 20.09
C LEU A 141 6.58 -19.62 20.17
N PRO A 142 5.56 -18.92 20.69
CA PRO A 142 4.19 -19.43 20.73
C PRO A 142 3.69 -19.81 19.33
N VAL A 143 3.10 -21.01 19.24
CA VAL A 143 2.48 -21.49 18.00
C VAL A 143 1.07 -20.91 17.86
N ARG A 144 0.75 -20.40 16.67
CA ARG A 144 -0.58 -19.90 16.32
C ARG A 144 -1.12 -20.67 15.12
N GLU A 145 -2.30 -21.25 15.31
CA GLU A 145 -3.01 -21.92 14.22
C GLU A 145 -3.66 -20.92 13.26
N VAL A 146 -3.51 -21.18 11.96
CA VAL A 146 -4.05 -20.36 10.89
C VAL A 146 -4.72 -21.23 9.81
N THR A 147 -5.65 -20.63 9.07
CA THR A 147 -6.29 -21.23 7.89
C THR A 147 -6.07 -20.32 6.69
N LEU A 148 -6.15 -20.88 5.47
CA LEU A 148 -6.02 -20.09 4.24
C LEU A 148 -7.03 -18.94 4.19
N ALA A 149 -8.28 -19.21 4.57
CA ALA A 149 -9.33 -18.21 4.57
C ALA A 149 -9.02 -17.05 5.55
N ASN A 150 -8.51 -17.37 6.73
CA ASN A 150 -8.20 -16.37 7.75
C ASN A 150 -7.04 -15.46 7.33
N ILE A 151 -5.97 -16.02 6.77
CA ILE A 151 -4.82 -15.22 6.32
C ILE A 151 -5.17 -14.33 5.13
N LEU A 152 -5.94 -14.83 4.15
CA LEU A 152 -6.34 -14.03 2.98
C LEU A 152 -7.25 -12.87 3.38
N THR A 153 -8.17 -13.12 4.32
CA THR A 153 -9.02 -12.06 4.89
C THR A 153 -8.19 -11.02 5.65
N SER A 154 -7.18 -11.48 6.39
CA SER A 154 -6.29 -10.59 7.15
C SER A 154 -5.46 -9.69 6.22
N VAL A 155 -4.82 -10.25 5.20
CA VAL A 155 -3.99 -9.48 4.24
C VAL A 155 -4.82 -8.44 3.51
N ALA A 156 -6.00 -8.81 3.00
CA ALA A 156 -6.86 -7.87 2.27
C ALA A 156 -7.35 -6.68 3.13
N GLY A 157 -7.45 -6.85 4.45
CA GLY A 157 -8.01 -5.84 5.36
C GLY A 157 -6.98 -5.05 6.18
N ARG A 158 -5.78 -5.59 6.41
CA ARG A 158 -4.82 -5.04 7.38
C ARG A 158 -3.44 -4.72 6.82
N ASN A 159 -3.11 -5.22 5.63
CA ASN A 159 -1.79 -4.99 5.07
C ASN A 159 -1.56 -3.48 4.76
N PRO A 160 -0.45 -2.89 5.21
CA PRO A 160 -0.17 -1.46 5.03
C PRO A 160 -0.02 -1.04 3.56
N GLU A 161 0.35 -1.95 2.65
CA GLU A 161 0.44 -1.66 1.21
C GLU A 161 -0.95 -1.40 0.60
N VAL A 162 -1.96 -2.19 0.98
CA VAL A 162 -3.37 -1.94 0.61
C VAL A 162 -3.83 -0.59 1.18
N GLY A 163 -3.46 -0.31 2.44
CA GLY A 163 -3.72 0.97 3.08
C GLY A 163 -3.10 2.15 2.31
N PHE A 164 -1.84 2.03 1.91
CA PHE A 164 -1.12 3.02 1.12
C PHE A 164 -1.77 3.24 -0.25
N ALA A 165 -2.09 2.17 -0.98
CA ALA A 165 -2.78 2.27 -2.27
C ALA A 165 -4.14 2.98 -2.12
N THR A 166 -4.89 2.65 -1.06
CA THR A 166 -6.19 3.27 -0.76
C THR A 166 -6.06 4.76 -0.46
N GLN A 167 -5.02 5.17 0.29
CA GLN A 167 -4.74 6.59 0.53
C GLN A 167 -4.36 7.35 -0.74
N ARG A 168 -3.59 6.73 -1.65
CA ARG A 168 -3.30 7.33 -2.96
C ARG A 168 -4.55 7.50 -3.82
N TYR A 169 -5.49 6.57 -3.73
CA TYR A 169 -6.80 6.73 -4.35
C TYR A 169 -7.59 7.89 -3.71
N ALA A 170 -7.64 7.97 -2.38
CA ALA A 170 -8.32 9.06 -1.67
C ALA A 170 -7.75 10.44 -2.04
N GLU A 171 -6.42 10.56 -2.15
CA GLU A 171 -5.75 11.77 -2.61
C GLU A 171 -6.16 12.14 -4.06
N ALA A 172 -6.14 11.17 -4.98
CA ALA A 172 -6.55 11.40 -6.37
C ALA A 172 -8.03 11.78 -6.46
N TYR A 173 -8.88 11.20 -5.61
CA TYR A 173 -10.29 11.55 -5.52
C TYR A 173 -10.50 12.96 -4.97
N ALA A 174 -9.74 13.38 -3.97
CA ALA A 174 -9.76 14.76 -3.47
C ALA A 174 -9.37 15.77 -4.56
N ARG A 175 -8.35 15.44 -5.38
CA ARG A 175 -7.98 16.24 -6.56
C ARG A 175 -9.10 16.31 -7.60
N LEU A 176 -9.85 15.23 -7.80
CA LEU A 176 -11.05 15.23 -8.65
C LEU A 176 -12.14 16.15 -8.11
N ILE A 177 -12.39 16.15 -6.81
CA ILE A 177 -13.35 17.08 -6.18
C ILE A 177 -12.88 18.53 -6.42
N ALA A 178 -11.61 18.83 -6.14
CA ALA A 178 -11.04 20.16 -6.38
C ALA A 178 -11.17 20.59 -7.85
N ALA A 179 -10.88 19.69 -8.79
CA ALA A 179 -11.02 19.94 -10.22
C ALA A 179 -12.48 20.22 -10.61
N ARG A 180 -13.44 19.48 -10.04
CA ARG A 180 -14.89 19.68 -10.25
C ARG A 180 -15.40 20.99 -9.67
N THR A 181 -14.66 21.64 -8.80
CA THR A 181 -15.01 22.97 -8.25
C THR A 181 -14.35 24.13 -8.99
N LEU A 182 -13.48 23.89 -9.98
CA LEU A 182 -12.78 24.96 -10.72
C LEU A 182 -13.71 25.89 -11.53
N TRP A 183 -14.95 25.47 -11.80
CA TRP A 183 -15.94 26.34 -12.45
C TRP A 183 -16.56 27.36 -11.48
N LEU A 184 -16.44 27.14 -10.16
CA LEU A 184 -16.94 28.07 -9.16
C LEU A 184 -16.03 29.29 -9.08
N PRO A 185 -16.58 30.50 -8.87
CA PRO A 185 -15.77 31.67 -8.61
C PRO A 185 -15.01 31.49 -7.29
N SER A 186 -13.73 31.88 -7.27
CA SER A 186 -12.98 31.96 -6.01
C SER A 186 -13.40 33.21 -5.24
N ILE A 187 -13.75 33.02 -3.96
CA ILE A 187 -14.11 34.12 -3.05
C ILE A 187 -13.03 34.19 -1.99
N ASN A 188 -12.20 35.22 -2.03
CA ASN A 188 -11.22 35.50 -1.00
C ASN A 188 -11.73 36.68 -0.17
N ALA A 189 -11.48 36.70 1.14
CA ALA A 189 -11.77 37.83 2.01
C ALA A 189 -10.50 38.18 2.78
N GLY A 190 -10.20 39.47 2.93
CA GLY A 190 -8.95 39.87 3.55
C GLY A 190 -8.94 41.29 4.08
N LEU A 191 -7.92 41.56 4.90
CA LEU A 191 -7.59 42.87 5.44
C LEU A 191 -6.15 43.18 5.04
N GLY A 192 -5.93 44.34 4.42
CA GLY A 192 -4.59 44.85 4.11
C GLY A 192 -4.41 46.21 4.74
N TRP A 193 -3.42 46.37 5.63
CA TRP A 193 -3.04 47.68 6.14
C TRP A 193 -1.63 48.01 5.66
N ASN A 194 -1.49 49.17 5.04
CA ASN A 194 -0.23 49.65 4.52
C ASN A 194 0.01 51.07 5.03
N ASN A 195 1.15 51.28 5.67
CA ASN A 195 1.57 52.57 6.16
C ASN A 195 2.95 52.90 5.57
N HIS A 196 3.09 54.09 5.01
CA HIS A 196 4.33 54.62 4.51
C HIS A 196 4.53 56.02 5.07
N ALA A 197 5.62 56.22 5.81
CA ALA A 197 6.07 57.51 6.30
C ALA A 197 7.54 57.67 5.92
N GLY A 198 7.88 58.79 5.29
CA GLY A 198 9.22 59.07 4.81
C GLY A 198 9.24 59.81 3.47
N PRO A 199 10.44 60.17 2.99
CA PRO A 199 10.61 60.79 1.69
C PRO A 199 10.21 59.84 0.57
N LEU A 200 9.24 60.25 -0.25
CA LEU A 200 8.87 59.59 -1.50
C LEU A 200 9.30 60.45 -2.68
N GLN A 201 9.98 59.82 -3.65
CA GLN A 201 10.29 60.45 -4.92
C GLN A 201 9.07 60.36 -5.84
N ALA A 202 8.52 61.51 -6.22
CA ALA A 202 7.46 61.59 -7.21
C ALA A 202 7.99 61.27 -8.61
N SER A 203 7.09 60.95 -9.55
CA SER A 203 7.45 60.61 -10.94
C SER A 203 8.15 61.75 -11.70
N ASN A 204 8.03 62.99 -11.22
CA ASN A 204 8.73 64.17 -11.74
C ASN A 204 10.13 64.37 -11.11
N GLY A 205 10.61 63.44 -10.28
CA GLY A 205 11.92 63.49 -9.63
C GLY A 205 12.00 64.32 -8.35
N SER A 206 10.91 64.99 -7.93
CA SER A 206 10.89 65.71 -6.65
C SER A 206 10.80 64.73 -5.47
N VAL A 207 11.56 64.99 -4.41
CA VAL A 207 11.51 64.21 -3.16
C VAL A 207 10.71 65.00 -2.14
N GLY A 208 9.55 64.48 -1.77
CA GLY A 208 8.66 65.08 -0.78
C GLY A 208 8.43 64.15 0.39
N GLU A 209 8.30 64.71 1.60
CA GLU A 209 7.90 63.95 2.77
C GLU A 209 6.43 63.54 2.64
N VAL A 210 6.14 62.24 2.65
CA VAL A 210 4.77 61.74 2.50
C VAL A 210 4.47 60.74 3.62
N SER A 211 3.41 61.04 4.35
CA SER A 211 2.77 60.12 5.29
C SER A 211 1.45 59.66 4.68
N ARG A 212 1.37 58.38 4.28
CA ARG A 212 0.15 57.74 3.78
C ARG A 212 -0.11 56.45 4.56
N SER A 213 -1.34 56.29 5.02
CA SER A 213 -1.85 55.03 5.58
C SER A 213 -3.08 54.63 4.79
N SER A 214 -3.15 53.38 4.36
CA SER A 214 -4.32 52.80 3.72
C SER A 214 -4.74 51.53 4.42
N LEU A 215 -6.01 51.45 4.77
CA LEU A 215 -6.66 50.24 5.24
C LEU A 215 -7.57 49.73 4.13
N THR A 216 -7.37 48.48 3.73
CA THR A 216 -8.18 47.77 2.76
C THR A 216 -8.89 46.63 3.48
N THR A 217 -10.18 46.52 3.28
CA THR A 217 -11.01 45.44 3.80
C THR A 217 -12.00 45.03 2.71
N GLY A 218 -12.37 43.75 2.67
CA GLY A 218 -13.43 43.27 1.80
C GLY A 218 -13.15 41.92 1.18
N LEU A 219 -14.01 41.55 0.23
CA LEU A 219 -13.79 40.41 -0.64
C LEU A 219 -12.76 40.79 -1.73
N GLY A 220 -12.03 39.80 -2.24
CA GLY A 220 -11.06 39.91 -3.34
C GLY A 220 -9.81 40.74 -3.03
N VAL A 221 -9.50 41.02 -1.75
CA VAL A 221 -8.30 41.76 -1.35
C VAL A 221 -7.04 40.96 -1.72
N GLN A 222 -6.43 41.30 -2.86
CA GLN A 222 -5.14 40.79 -3.32
C GLN A 222 -4.08 41.88 -3.15
N THR A 223 -3.63 42.11 -1.92
CA THR A 223 -2.53 43.03 -1.65
C THR A 223 -1.21 42.36 -2.00
N ILE A 224 -0.66 42.66 -3.18
CA ILE A 224 0.70 42.30 -3.54
C ILE A 224 1.61 43.50 -3.19
N GLY A 225 2.43 43.35 -2.16
CA GLY A 225 3.38 44.38 -1.72
C GLY A 225 2.73 45.58 -1.01
N ALA A 226 3.40 46.74 -1.06
CA ALA A 226 2.98 47.99 -0.40
C ALA A 226 1.95 48.79 -1.23
N GLY A 227 1.06 48.12 -1.97
CA GLY A 227 0.01 48.74 -2.77
C GLY A 227 -1.38 48.51 -2.19
N SER A 228 -2.27 49.50 -2.31
CA SER A 228 -3.71 49.25 -2.14
C SER A 228 -4.19 48.36 -3.31
N PRO A 229 -5.08 47.38 -3.09
CA PRO A 229 -5.51 46.50 -4.16
C PRO A 229 -6.23 47.28 -5.26
N VAL A 230 -5.94 46.92 -6.50
CA VAL A 230 -6.40 47.63 -7.71
C VAL A 230 -7.92 47.53 -7.90
N VAL A 231 -8.54 46.45 -7.42
CA VAL A 231 -9.98 46.20 -7.53
C VAL A 231 -10.53 45.78 -6.16
N PRO A 232 -11.19 46.68 -5.40
CA PRO A 232 -11.93 46.28 -4.20
C PRO A 232 -13.23 45.54 -4.58
N GLY A 233 -13.49 44.35 -4.03
CA GLY A 233 -14.74 43.61 -4.24
C GLY A 233 -14.57 42.15 -4.70
N LEU A 234 -15.67 41.49 -5.06
CA LEU A 234 -15.64 40.11 -5.57
C LEU A 234 -14.97 40.07 -6.95
N PHE A 235 -13.85 39.35 -7.06
CA PHE A 235 -13.16 39.09 -8.33
C PHE A 235 -13.32 37.62 -8.70
N ALA A 236 -13.83 37.34 -9.90
CA ALA A 236 -14.07 35.98 -10.40
C ALA A 236 -13.24 35.73 -11.67
N ASN A 237 -12.29 34.80 -11.59
CA ASN A 237 -11.57 34.28 -12.74
C ASN A 237 -12.23 32.98 -13.22
N PHE A 238 -12.51 32.88 -14.52
CA PHE A 238 -13.04 31.66 -15.14
C PHE A 238 -11.98 31.05 -16.05
N HIS A 239 -11.28 30.04 -15.57
CA HIS A 239 -10.38 29.23 -16.40
C HIS A 239 -11.21 28.21 -17.19
N SER A 240 -11.84 28.65 -18.28
CA SER A 240 -12.83 27.85 -19.03
C SER A 240 -12.27 26.51 -19.55
N ALA A 241 -11.04 26.52 -20.09
CA ALA A 241 -10.37 25.30 -20.52
C ALA A 241 -10.12 24.34 -19.34
N GLU A 242 -9.65 24.86 -18.20
CA GLU A 242 -9.36 24.03 -17.02
C GLU A 242 -10.64 23.48 -16.39
N ALA A 243 -11.68 24.29 -16.25
CA ALA A 243 -12.98 23.87 -15.74
C ALA A 243 -13.59 22.72 -16.56
N ILE A 244 -13.29 22.63 -17.86
CA ILE A 244 -13.76 21.55 -18.75
C ILE A 244 -12.84 20.32 -18.70
N PHE A 245 -11.53 20.52 -18.82
CA PHE A 245 -10.59 19.42 -19.01
C PHE A 245 -10.00 18.85 -17.70
N GLN A 246 -9.76 19.67 -16.67
CA GLN A 246 -9.18 19.20 -15.41
C GLN A 246 -10.03 18.13 -14.71
N PRO A 247 -11.37 18.24 -14.63
CA PRO A 247 -12.18 17.18 -14.04
C PRO A 247 -12.04 15.85 -14.79
N ARG A 248 -11.87 15.89 -16.12
CA ARG A 248 -11.72 14.68 -16.95
C ARG A 248 -10.36 14.04 -16.71
N ILE A 249 -9.30 14.83 -16.66
CA ILE A 249 -7.94 14.38 -16.36
C ILE A 249 -7.89 13.77 -14.95
N ALA A 250 -8.40 14.50 -13.94
CA ALA A 250 -8.44 14.04 -12.57
C ALA A 250 -9.32 12.78 -12.40
N ASN A 251 -10.41 12.65 -13.17
CA ASN A 251 -11.24 11.45 -13.14
C ASN A 251 -10.51 10.23 -13.70
N ARG A 252 -9.77 10.40 -14.80
CA ARG A 252 -8.91 9.33 -15.35
C ARG A 252 -7.82 8.93 -14.37
N ALA A 253 -7.19 9.91 -13.71
CA ALA A 253 -6.20 9.66 -12.68
C ALA A 253 -6.78 8.92 -11.47
N ALA A 254 -7.96 9.32 -10.97
CA ALA A 254 -8.64 8.64 -9.87
C ALA A 254 -9.05 7.21 -10.26
N ALA A 255 -9.58 6.99 -11.47
CA ALA A 255 -9.90 5.65 -11.98
C ALA A 255 -8.66 4.75 -12.10
N ALA A 256 -7.52 5.30 -12.55
CA ALA A 256 -6.26 4.56 -12.58
C ALA A 256 -5.77 4.19 -11.16
N ARG A 257 -6.00 5.06 -10.16
CA ARG A 257 -5.67 4.74 -8.76
C ARG A 257 -6.61 3.69 -8.16
N ASP A 258 -7.90 3.70 -8.51
CA ASP A 258 -8.83 2.65 -8.11
C ASP A 258 -8.41 1.28 -8.68
N ALA A 259 -8.03 1.23 -9.96
CA ALA A 259 -7.48 0.02 -10.56
C ALA A 259 -6.20 -0.44 -9.84
N ALA A 260 -5.29 0.48 -9.52
CA ALA A 260 -4.06 0.15 -8.79
C ALA A 260 -4.33 -0.46 -7.40
N VAL A 261 -5.37 0.01 -6.68
CA VAL A 261 -5.78 -0.61 -5.39
C VAL A 261 -6.18 -2.07 -5.60
N ARG A 262 -6.95 -2.36 -6.65
CA ARG A 262 -7.38 -3.74 -6.96
C ARG A 262 -6.19 -4.62 -7.35
N THR A 263 -5.23 -4.09 -8.11
CA THR A 263 -3.98 -4.77 -8.45
C THR A 263 -3.22 -5.15 -7.18
N THR A 264 -2.98 -4.20 -6.28
CA THR A 264 -2.29 -4.47 -5.01
C THR A 264 -2.99 -5.53 -4.17
N ILE A 265 -4.33 -5.49 -4.07
CA ILE A 265 -5.10 -6.52 -3.37
C ILE A 265 -4.91 -7.90 -4.03
N ASN A 266 -5.05 -7.98 -5.36
CA ASN A 266 -4.94 -9.25 -6.08
C ASN A 266 -3.52 -9.84 -5.98
N ASP A 267 -2.49 -9.01 -6.10
CA ASP A 267 -1.09 -9.42 -5.99
C ASP A 267 -0.80 -9.97 -4.59
N LEU A 268 -1.24 -9.26 -3.54
CA LEU A 268 -1.07 -9.71 -2.16
C LEU A 268 -1.87 -10.98 -1.85
N LEU A 269 -3.09 -11.12 -2.36
CA LEU A 269 -3.87 -12.36 -2.21
C LEU A 269 -3.15 -13.54 -2.86
N LEU A 270 -2.60 -13.35 -4.06
CA LEU A 270 -1.83 -14.38 -4.76
C LEU A 270 -0.56 -14.73 -3.96
N GLU A 271 0.25 -13.74 -3.61
CA GLU A 271 1.51 -13.96 -2.90
C GLU A 271 1.30 -14.66 -1.55
N THR A 272 0.29 -14.23 -0.80
CA THR A 272 -0.09 -14.87 0.47
C THR A 272 -0.58 -16.29 0.28
N SER A 273 -1.35 -16.56 -0.78
CA SER A 273 -1.81 -17.92 -1.08
C SER A 273 -0.65 -18.86 -1.39
N LEU A 274 0.35 -18.40 -2.14
CA LEU A 274 1.55 -19.17 -2.46
C LEU A 274 2.40 -19.40 -1.21
N ALA A 275 2.63 -18.37 -0.40
CA ALA A 275 3.37 -18.48 0.85
C ALA A 275 2.70 -19.47 1.82
N TYR A 276 1.37 -19.51 1.86
CA TYR A 276 0.63 -20.48 2.66
C TYR A 276 0.78 -21.93 2.17
N LEU A 277 0.74 -22.13 0.85
CA LEU A 277 0.96 -23.45 0.27
C LEU A 277 2.38 -23.94 0.53
N GLU A 278 3.37 -23.05 0.53
CA GLU A 278 4.74 -23.36 0.92
C GLU A 278 4.86 -23.71 2.41
N LEU A 279 4.13 -23.02 3.31
CA LEU A 279 4.03 -23.41 4.72
C LEU A 279 3.42 -24.81 4.89
N LEU A 280 2.32 -25.10 4.19
CA LEU A 280 1.73 -26.43 4.17
C LEU A 280 2.71 -27.49 3.63
N ARG A 281 3.47 -27.16 2.58
CA ARG A 281 4.49 -28.04 2.01
C ARG A 281 5.58 -28.34 3.02
N ALA A 282 6.11 -27.34 3.73
CA ALA A 282 7.13 -27.52 4.75
C ALA A 282 6.64 -28.44 5.89
N HIS A 283 5.38 -28.28 6.33
CA HIS A 283 4.78 -29.19 7.31
C HIS A 283 4.69 -30.64 6.82
N GLN A 284 4.36 -30.85 5.54
CA GLN A 284 4.34 -32.20 4.95
C GLN A 284 5.76 -32.78 4.79
N SER A 285 6.72 -31.97 4.35
CA SER A 285 8.12 -32.38 4.28
C SER A 285 8.64 -32.86 5.64
N ARG A 286 8.31 -32.14 6.72
CA ARG A 286 8.65 -32.58 8.08
C ARG A 286 7.97 -33.89 8.46
N ALA A 287 6.68 -34.06 8.16
CA ALA A 287 5.97 -35.30 8.45
C ALA A 287 6.61 -36.50 7.73
N ILE A 288 7.01 -36.33 6.47
CA ILE A 288 7.72 -37.35 5.69
C ILE A 288 9.11 -37.62 6.27
N ALA A 289 9.88 -36.59 6.62
CA ALA A 289 11.21 -36.74 7.21
C ALA A 289 11.15 -37.51 8.55
N VAL A 290 10.14 -37.24 9.37
CA VAL A 290 9.89 -37.96 10.62
C VAL A 290 9.60 -39.45 10.38
N ASP A 291 8.75 -39.78 9.40
CA ASP A 291 8.44 -41.17 9.03
C ASP A 291 9.69 -41.91 8.49
N ILE A 292 10.47 -41.26 7.63
CA ILE A 292 11.74 -41.81 7.10
C ILE A 292 12.73 -42.06 8.24
N ARG A 293 12.88 -41.12 9.17
CA ARG A 293 13.74 -41.29 10.36
C ARG A 293 13.27 -42.47 11.21
N GLU A 294 11.97 -42.66 11.41
CA GLU A 294 11.44 -43.80 12.15
C GLU A 294 11.70 -45.14 11.46
N HIS A 295 11.60 -45.18 10.13
CA HIS A 295 12.00 -46.35 9.34
C HIS A 295 13.51 -46.63 9.45
N ALA A 296 14.35 -45.60 9.35
CA ALA A 296 15.79 -45.73 9.53
C ALA A 296 16.17 -46.20 10.94
N GLN A 297 15.47 -45.71 11.97
CA GLN A 297 15.67 -46.15 13.36
C GLN A 297 15.36 -47.63 13.55
N ARG A 298 14.24 -48.10 12.97
CA ARG A 298 13.87 -49.52 12.99
C ARG A 298 14.93 -50.39 12.31
N LEU A 299 15.42 -49.95 11.15
CA LEU A 299 16.49 -50.66 10.43
C LEU A 299 17.79 -50.70 11.23
N ALA A 300 18.25 -49.56 11.76
CA ALA A 300 19.47 -49.47 12.57
C ALA A 300 19.40 -50.33 13.83
N THR A 301 18.23 -50.38 14.48
CA THR A 301 18.02 -51.25 15.64
C THR A 301 18.10 -52.72 15.26
N ALA A 302 17.42 -53.12 14.17
CA ALA A 302 17.43 -54.50 13.71
C ALA A 302 18.84 -54.96 13.30
N THR A 303 19.59 -54.16 12.51
CA THR A 303 20.94 -54.54 12.08
C THR A 303 21.92 -54.61 13.25
N ALA A 304 21.80 -53.72 14.25
CA ALA A 304 22.58 -53.78 15.47
C ALA A 304 22.28 -55.05 16.28
N ASP A 305 21.01 -55.48 16.37
CA ASP A 305 20.62 -56.71 17.06
C ASP A 305 21.18 -57.96 16.37
N PHE A 306 21.09 -58.02 15.04
CA PHE A 306 21.65 -59.13 14.24
C PHE A 306 23.18 -59.20 14.37
N ALA A 307 23.88 -58.06 14.30
CA ALA A 307 25.33 -58.01 14.50
C ALA A 307 25.74 -58.49 15.91
N ARG A 308 25.05 -58.04 16.96
CA ARG A 308 25.29 -58.48 18.35
C ARG A 308 25.08 -59.98 18.57
N SER A 309 24.12 -60.57 17.86
CA SER A 309 23.85 -62.01 17.91
C SER A 309 24.87 -62.85 17.12
N GLY A 310 25.76 -62.21 16.34
CA GLY A 310 26.70 -62.87 15.44
C GLY A 310 26.09 -63.35 14.12
N ALA A 311 24.79 -63.10 13.90
CA ALA A 311 24.06 -63.48 12.68
C ALA A 311 24.15 -62.42 11.56
N GLY A 312 24.68 -61.23 11.84
CA GLY A 312 24.85 -60.13 10.88
C GLY A 312 26.26 -59.52 10.90
N ASN A 313 26.56 -58.67 9.92
CA ASN A 313 27.84 -57.98 9.77
C ASN A 313 27.87 -56.64 10.54
N GLU A 314 28.94 -56.36 11.27
CA GLU A 314 29.12 -55.10 12.01
C GLU A 314 29.13 -53.88 11.06
N ALA A 315 29.71 -54.03 9.87
CA ALA A 315 29.73 -52.95 8.87
C ALA A 315 28.32 -52.53 8.40
N ASP A 316 27.35 -53.47 8.37
CA ASP A 316 25.97 -53.13 8.01
C ASP A 316 25.24 -52.42 9.16
N ALA A 317 25.58 -52.75 10.41
CA ALA A 317 25.08 -52.02 11.58
C ALA A 317 25.60 -50.59 11.62
N ASP A 318 26.90 -50.38 11.38
CA ASP A 318 27.53 -49.05 11.33
C ASP A 318 26.97 -48.18 10.20
N ARG A 319 26.73 -48.78 9.02
CA ARG A 319 26.08 -48.08 7.91
C ARG A 319 24.66 -47.63 8.26
N ALA A 320 23.87 -48.50 8.87
CA ALA A 320 22.50 -48.17 9.27
C ALA A 320 22.47 -47.09 10.38
N ALA A 321 23.42 -47.12 11.32
CA ALA A 321 23.58 -46.09 12.34
C ALA A 321 23.95 -44.72 11.75
N THR A 322 24.83 -44.71 10.75
CA THR A 322 25.19 -43.49 10.00
C THR A 322 23.99 -42.94 9.25
N GLU A 323 23.23 -43.81 8.56
CA GLU A 323 22.01 -43.43 7.84
C GLU A 323 20.97 -42.80 8.78
N LEU A 324 20.72 -43.40 9.95
CA LEU A 324 19.85 -42.82 10.97
C LEU A 324 20.31 -41.42 11.40
N SER A 325 21.62 -41.22 11.59
CA SER A 325 22.17 -39.91 11.96
C SER A 325 21.92 -38.86 10.87
N ILE A 326 22.01 -39.24 9.59
CA ILE A 326 21.65 -38.38 8.45
C ILE A 326 20.16 -38.03 8.50
N ARG A 327 19.27 -39.01 8.70
CA ARG A 327 17.81 -38.77 8.77
C ARG A 327 17.40 -37.93 9.97
N GLN A 328 18.12 -37.99 11.07
CA GLN A 328 17.91 -37.10 12.21
C GLN A 328 18.20 -35.64 11.85
N ASN A 329 19.28 -35.38 11.12
CA ASN A 329 19.61 -34.03 10.65
C ASN A 329 18.56 -33.51 9.64
N GLU A 330 18.06 -34.37 8.75
CA GLU A 330 17.00 -33.99 7.80
C GLU A 330 15.69 -33.57 8.49
N VAL A 331 15.34 -34.15 9.64
CA VAL A 331 14.18 -33.71 10.43
C VAL A 331 14.39 -32.29 10.97
N VAL A 332 15.59 -31.98 11.47
CA VAL A 332 15.92 -30.64 11.96
C VAL A 332 15.86 -29.62 10.82
N GLN A 333 16.41 -29.96 9.65
CA GLN A 333 16.32 -29.11 8.46
C GLN A 333 14.86 -28.86 8.04
N ALA A 334 14.00 -29.88 8.07
CA ALA A 334 12.59 -29.71 7.77
C ALA A 334 11.85 -28.83 8.82
N GLU A 335 12.30 -28.82 10.07
CA GLU A 335 11.78 -27.91 11.10
C GLU A 335 12.22 -26.46 10.85
N GLU A 336 13.45 -26.24 10.39
CA GLU A 336 13.92 -24.92 9.95
C GLU A 336 13.11 -24.39 8.76
N GLU A 337 12.80 -25.24 7.78
CA GLU A 337 11.96 -24.89 6.63
C GLU A 337 10.57 -24.37 7.06
N ILE A 338 9.97 -24.98 8.09
CA ILE A 338 8.70 -24.51 8.66
C ILE A 338 8.87 -23.11 9.25
N GLN A 339 9.94 -22.87 10.01
CA GLN A 339 10.17 -21.55 10.61
C GLN A 339 10.34 -20.47 9.54
N VAL A 340 11.09 -20.75 8.48
CA VAL A 340 11.29 -19.83 7.35
C VAL A 340 9.97 -19.56 6.63
N ALA A 341 9.19 -20.61 6.31
CA ALA A 341 7.91 -20.45 5.64
C ALA A 341 6.89 -19.68 6.51
N SER A 342 6.86 -19.97 7.82
CA SER A 342 6.04 -19.23 8.79
C SER A 342 6.43 -17.75 8.83
N ALA A 343 7.72 -17.44 8.95
CA ALA A 343 8.21 -16.07 8.97
C ALA A 343 7.82 -15.30 7.71
N ARG A 344 7.87 -15.95 6.53
CA ARG A 344 7.42 -15.34 5.27
C ARG A 344 5.93 -15.00 5.28
N VAL A 345 5.08 -15.88 5.84
CA VAL A 345 3.64 -15.60 5.96
C VAL A 345 3.38 -14.47 6.96
N VAL A 346 4.11 -14.43 8.09
CA VAL A 346 3.99 -13.35 9.08
C VAL A 346 4.40 -11.99 8.49
N GLU A 347 5.45 -11.96 7.69
CA GLU A 347 5.90 -10.76 6.96
C GLU A 347 4.80 -10.23 6.03
N LEU A 348 4.18 -11.10 5.22
CA LEU A 348 3.10 -10.72 4.30
C LEU A 348 1.83 -10.25 5.03
N LEU A 349 1.55 -10.83 6.20
CA LEU A 349 0.45 -10.41 7.06
C LEU A 349 0.75 -9.09 7.79
N ASN A 350 2.02 -8.69 7.86
CA ASN A 350 2.51 -7.63 8.73
C ASN A 350 2.00 -7.82 10.18
N ASP A 351 2.08 -9.06 10.68
CA ASP A 351 1.62 -9.47 12.02
C ASP A 351 2.80 -9.55 13.02
N ASP A 352 2.53 -9.90 14.28
CA ASP A 352 3.57 -10.01 15.32
C ASP A 352 4.58 -11.15 15.00
N PRO A 353 5.88 -10.85 14.84
CA PRO A 353 6.93 -11.83 14.50
C PRO A 353 7.25 -12.81 15.63
N ARG A 354 6.62 -12.67 16.80
CA ARG A 354 6.83 -13.58 17.95
C ARG A 354 6.08 -14.90 17.84
N PHE A 355 5.29 -15.12 16.79
CA PHE A 355 4.51 -16.34 16.62
C PHE A 355 5.05 -17.18 15.46
N VAL A 356 5.09 -18.50 15.67
CA VAL A 356 5.25 -19.47 14.57
C VAL A 356 3.85 -19.89 14.13
N LEU A 357 3.57 -19.73 12.85
CA LEU A 357 2.29 -20.10 12.27
C LEU A 357 2.28 -21.60 11.96
N SER A 358 1.21 -22.27 12.37
CA SER A 358 0.92 -23.65 12.02
C SER A 358 -0.37 -23.70 11.20
N PRO A 359 -0.40 -24.37 10.04
CA PRO A 359 -1.62 -24.58 9.30
C PRO A 359 -2.56 -25.52 10.06
N LEU A 360 -3.86 -25.24 10.02
CA LEU A 360 -4.88 -26.11 10.59
C LEU A 360 -5.28 -27.22 9.60
N GLU A 361 -5.13 -26.98 8.30
CA GLU A 361 -5.45 -27.94 7.25
C GLU A 361 -4.44 -29.11 7.27
N PRO A 362 -4.93 -30.37 7.18
CA PRO A 362 -4.09 -31.55 7.38
C PRO A 362 -3.20 -31.88 6.18
N ALA A 363 -3.51 -31.38 4.98
CA ALA A 363 -2.79 -31.65 3.75
C ALA A 363 -3.08 -30.59 2.68
N ILE A 364 -2.21 -30.52 1.67
CA ILE A 364 -2.42 -29.72 0.46
C ILE A 364 -3.56 -30.36 -0.34
N ALA A 365 -4.72 -29.72 -0.39
CA ALA A 365 -5.81 -30.10 -1.27
C ALA A 365 -5.66 -29.39 -2.62
N PRO A 366 -5.73 -30.10 -3.77
CA PRO A 366 -5.75 -29.46 -5.08
C PRO A 366 -6.97 -28.53 -5.18
N VAL A 367 -6.73 -27.25 -5.44
CA VAL A 367 -7.79 -26.28 -5.72
C VAL A 367 -7.83 -26.03 -7.21
N GLU A 368 -8.89 -26.48 -7.86
CA GLU A 368 -9.13 -26.22 -9.28
C GLU A 368 -9.89 -24.89 -9.42
N LEU A 369 -9.17 -23.80 -9.71
CA LEU A 369 -9.77 -22.47 -9.94
C LEU A 369 -10.39 -22.34 -11.33
N VAL A 370 -9.74 -22.95 -12.33
CA VAL A 370 -10.18 -23.01 -13.72
C VAL A 370 -9.83 -24.41 -14.23
N PRO A 371 -10.77 -25.12 -14.88
CA PRO A 371 -10.46 -26.43 -15.42
C PRO A 371 -9.33 -26.38 -16.46
N LEU A 372 -8.38 -27.30 -16.35
CA LEU A 372 -7.20 -27.36 -17.24
C LEU A 372 -7.58 -27.46 -18.72
N GLU A 373 -8.72 -28.10 -19.00
CA GLU A 373 -9.25 -28.29 -20.35
C GLU A 373 -9.98 -27.05 -20.90
N THR A 374 -10.06 -25.96 -20.12
CA THR A 374 -10.75 -24.73 -20.56
C THR A 374 -9.92 -24.02 -21.62
N PRO A 375 -10.41 -23.87 -22.86
CA PRO A 375 -9.64 -23.25 -23.92
C PRO A 375 -9.43 -21.75 -23.64
N ILE A 376 -8.20 -21.27 -23.83
CA ILE A 376 -7.78 -19.89 -23.54
C ILE A 376 -8.70 -18.82 -24.15
N GLN A 377 -9.30 -19.10 -25.31
CA GLN A 377 -10.19 -18.16 -26.00
C GLN A 377 -11.48 -17.88 -25.24
N THR A 378 -11.90 -18.79 -24.37
CA THR A 378 -13.05 -18.58 -23.46
C THR A 378 -12.68 -17.75 -22.24
N LEU A 379 -11.39 -17.70 -21.87
CA LEU A 379 -10.87 -16.95 -20.73
C LEU A 379 -10.47 -15.52 -21.11
N LEU A 380 -10.11 -15.28 -22.39
CA LEU A 380 -9.63 -13.99 -22.88
C LEU A 380 -10.63 -12.83 -22.64
N PRO A 381 -11.93 -12.96 -22.93
CA PRO A 381 -12.89 -11.88 -22.67
C PRO A 381 -12.97 -11.53 -21.17
N THR A 382 -12.98 -12.56 -20.32
CA THR A 382 -12.99 -12.40 -18.86
C THR A 382 -11.73 -11.67 -18.38
N GLY A 383 -10.56 -12.04 -18.91
CA GLY A 383 -9.29 -11.40 -18.59
C GLY A 383 -9.23 -9.94 -19.02
N LEU A 384 -9.68 -9.61 -20.23
CA LEU A 384 -9.70 -8.23 -20.74
C LEU A 384 -10.70 -7.34 -20.01
N GLN A 385 -11.81 -7.89 -19.52
CA GLN A 385 -12.83 -7.14 -18.79
C GLN A 385 -12.44 -6.88 -17.32
N ARG A 386 -11.63 -7.75 -16.71
CA ARG A 386 -11.25 -7.69 -15.29
C ARG A 386 -9.80 -7.24 -15.04
N ARG A 387 -9.11 -6.74 -16.07
CA ARG A 387 -7.72 -6.28 -15.98
C ARG A 387 -7.56 -4.99 -15.18
#